data_AF-S8C8Z9-F1
#
_entry.id   AF-S8C8Z9-F1
#
_cell.length_a   1.000
_cell.length_b   1.000
_cell.length_c   1.000
_cell.angle_alpha   90.00
_cell.angle_beta   90.00
_cell.angle_gamma   90.00
#
_symmetry.space_group_name_H-M   'P 1'
#
loop_
_entity.id
_entity.type
_entity.pdbx_description
1 polymer ?
#
loop_
_entity_poly.entity_id
_entity_poly.type
_entity_poly.pdbx_seq_one_letter_code
_entity_poly.pdbx_strand_id
1 'polypeptide(L)'
;MRWHFPDLRFYLMVGIGGGVPSDANDIRLGDVVVSLPTGTSGGVIQYEFGKTVSEGKFQHTGNLNAPPTLLLNSLTHVRAINTKNLGAALEEKISRVCEMDDRFNRPRQDEDRLFSASYEHPSHEKSCERCDTSKLVDRKPRGNEYPYVHYGIIASGDKVMKHAATRDKIGKEMGAICFEMEAAGLIHILQCLVVRGICDYSDSHKSKEWQPYATVTAAAFAKKLLEYVPRLDGLHRHQHAHGYG
;
A
#
# COMPACT_ATOMS: atom_id res chain seq x y z
N MET A 1 25.64 1.79 -1.44
CA MET A 1 24.73 0.69 -1.85
C MET A 1 24.95 0.28 -3.32
N ARG A 2 24.83 1.19 -4.32
CA ARG A 2 25.10 0.85 -5.74
C ARG A 2 26.49 0.27 -6.05
N TRP A 3 27.53 0.70 -5.33
CA TRP A 3 28.91 0.22 -5.54
C TRP A 3 29.13 -1.29 -5.29
N HIS A 4 28.29 -1.93 -4.48
CA HIS A 4 28.38 -3.36 -4.18
C HIS A 4 27.34 -4.20 -4.94
N PHE A 5 26.40 -3.54 -5.62
CA PHE A 5 25.31 -4.18 -6.35
C PHE A 5 25.14 -3.47 -7.71
N PRO A 6 26.05 -3.71 -8.67
CA PRO A 6 26.06 -2.99 -9.95
C PRO A 6 24.78 -3.22 -10.76
N ASP A 7 24.14 -4.39 -10.59
CA ASP A 7 22.91 -4.75 -11.30
C ASP A 7 21.62 -4.31 -10.59
N LEU A 8 21.71 -3.57 -9.49
CA LEU A 8 20.54 -3.07 -8.76
C LEU A 8 19.85 -1.94 -9.54
N ARG A 9 18.66 -2.23 -10.08
CA ARG A 9 17.92 -1.32 -10.98
C ARG A 9 16.92 -0.42 -10.26
N PHE A 10 16.25 -0.92 -9.23
CA PHE A 10 15.16 -0.23 -8.54
C PHE A 10 14.91 -0.87 -7.16
N TYR A 11 14.07 -0.21 -6.37
CA TYR A 11 13.62 -0.68 -5.06
C TYR A 11 12.09 -0.78 -5.05
N LEU A 12 11.58 -1.83 -4.42
CA LEU A 12 10.16 -1.96 -4.06
C LEU A 12 10.08 -2.02 -2.54
N MET A 13 9.14 -1.27 -1.96
CA MET A 13 8.81 -1.38 -0.55
C MET A 13 7.45 -2.05 -0.45
N VAL A 14 7.45 -3.32 -0.04
CA VAL A 14 6.24 -4.15 0.03
C VAL A 14 6.00 -4.50 1.48
N GLY A 15 4.79 -4.24 1.97
CA GLY A 15 4.44 -4.53 3.35
C GLY A 15 2.95 -4.32 3.60
N ILE A 16 2.60 -4.12 4.86
CA ILE A 16 1.24 -3.81 5.29
C ILE A 16 1.09 -2.32 5.62
N GLY A 17 -0.14 -1.83 5.53
CA GLY A 17 -0.52 -0.48 5.93
C GLY A 17 -1.97 -0.44 6.39
N GLY A 18 -2.38 0.71 6.91
CA GLY A 18 -3.77 0.98 7.26
C GLY A 18 -4.47 1.75 6.14
N GLY A 19 -5.70 1.39 5.82
CA GLY A 19 -6.49 2.04 4.77
C GLY A 19 -7.16 3.32 5.25
N VAL A 20 -7.46 4.22 4.32
CA VAL A 20 -8.32 5.39 4.53
C VAL A 20 -9.55 5.27 3.63
N PRO A 21 -10.62 4.61 4.09
CA PRO A 21 -11.84 4.45 3.31
C PRO A 21 -12.52 5.80 3.07
N SER A 22 -13.10 5.98 1.89
CA SER A 22 -13.90 7.16 1.53
C SER A 22 -14.93 6.78 0.46
N ASP A 23 -15.89 7.65 0.20
CA ASP A 23 -16.87 7.42 -0.89
C ASP A 23 -16.19 7.26 -2.26
N ALA A 24 -15.03 7.91 -2.46
CA ALA A 24 -14.24 7.81 -3.68
C ALA A 24 -13.39 6.54 -3.74
N ASN A 25 -12.95 6.02 -2.59
CA ASN A 25 -12.10 4.84 -2.47
C ASN A 25 -12.67 3.94 -1.37
N ASP A 26 -13.53 2.98 -1.75
CA ASP A 26 -14.01 1.91 -0.86
C ASP A 26 -12.87 0.92 -0.59
N ILE A 27 -11.89 1.32 0.21
CA ILE A 27 -10.75 0.51 0.62
C ILE A 27 -11.20 -0.47 1.70
N ARG A 28 -10.84 -1.74 1.53
CA ARG A 28 -11.20 -2.82 2.45
C ARG A 28 -9.99 -3.58 2.95
N LEU A 29 -10.17 -4.30 4.06
CA LEU A 29 -9.11 -5.16 4.57
C LEU A 29 -8.78 -6.25 3.54
N GLY A 30 -7.48 -6.49 3.33
CA GLY A 30 -6.95 -7.34 2.28
C GLY A 30 -6.70 -6.67 0.93
N ASP A 31 -7.30 -5.49 0.66
CA ASP A 31 -6.98 -4.72 -0.54
C ASP A 31 -5.51 -4.30 -0.58
N VAL A 32 -5.07 -3.82 -1.75
CA VAL A 32 -3.73 -3.32 -1.96
C VAL A 32 -3.79 -1.83 -2.31
N VAL A 33 -2.97 -1.01 -1.64
CA VAL A 33 -2.71 0.38 -2.02
C VAL A 33 -1.30 0.48 -2.59
N VAL A 34 -1.17 1.17 -3.72
CA VAL A 34 0.11 1.39 -4.41
C VAL A 34 0.35 2.89 -4.51
N SER A 35 1.54 3.33 -4.09
CA SER A 35 1.93 4.74 -4.17
C SER A 35 1.93 5.20 -5.63
N LEU A 36 1.21 6.28 -5.93
CA LEU A 36 1.18 6.88 -7.26
C LEU A 36 1.48 8.38 -7.17
N PRO A 37 2.50 8.91 -7.88
CA PRO A 37 2.74 10.35 -7.94
C PRO A 37 1.51 11.11 -8.45
N THR A 38 1.15 12.19 -7.77
CA THR A 38 0.03 13.07 -8.13
C THR A 38 0.36 14.52 -7.81
N GLY A 39 0.12 15.43 -8.76
CA GLY A 39 0.46 16.84 -8.61
C GLY A 39 1.94 17.03 -8.26
N THR A 40 2.22 17.57 -7.08
CA THR A 40 3.59 17.78 -6.57
C THR A 40 4.11 16.61 -5.71
N SER A 41 3.27 15.63 -5.38
CA SER A 41 3.66 14.49 -4.53
C SER A 41 4.33 13.38 -5.34
N GLY A 42 5.41 12.81 -4.80
CA GLY A 42 6.04 11.59 -5.31
C GLY A 42 5.24 10.30 -5.08
N GLY A 43 4.03 10.40 -4.52
CA GLY A 43 3.15 9.27 -4.19
C GLY A 43 3.27 8.80 -2.75
N VAL A 44 4.23 9.33 -2.00
CA VAL A 44 4.34 9.19 -0.55
C VAL A 44 4.53 10.58 0.03
N ILE A 45 3.90 10.85 1.16
CA ILE A 45 4.07 12.09 1.92
C ILE A 45 4.46 11.77 3.36
N GLN A 46 5.30 12.60 3.96
CA GLN A 46 5.60 12.51 5.38
C GLN A 46 4.63 13.41 6.15
N TYR A 47 3.70 12.82 6.92
CA TYR A 47 2.61 13.59 7.53
C TYR A 47 2.97 14.19 8.90
N GLU A 48 4.05 13.74 9.54
CA GLU A 48 4.45 14.20 10.89
C GLU A 48 5.35 15.43 10.86
N PHE A 49 5.99 15.74 9.72
CA PHE A 49 6.98 16.80 9.60
C PHE A 49 6.51 17.90 8.64
N GLY A 50 6.67 19.14 9.09
CA GLY A 50 6.32 20.35 8.36
C GLY A 50 6.70 21.59 9.16
N LYS A 51 6.76 22.73 8.48
CA LYS A 51 7.03 24.03 9.10
C LYS A 51 5.71 24.77 9.30
N THR A 52 5.49 25.32 10.49
CA THR A 52 4.47 26.35 10.67
C THR A 52 4.95 27.60 9.93
N VAL A 53 4.26 27.97 8.86
CA VAL A 53 4.48 29.27 8.20
C VAL A 53 3.66 30.36 8.89
N SER A 54 3.99 31.63 8.66
CA SER A 54 3.21 32.77 9.13
C SER A 54 1.73 32.59 8.77
N GLU A 55 0.82 32.90 9.72
CA GLU A 55 -0.63 32.57 9.75
C GLU A 55 -1.02 31.19 10.34
N GLY A 56 -0.09 30.42 10.90
CA GLY A 56 -0.43 29.17 11.61
C GLY A 56 -0.80 27.99 10.71
N LYS A 57 -0.61 28.14 9.40
CA LYS A 57 -0.77 27.06 8.42
C LYS A 57 0.46 26.14 8.48
N PHE A 58 0.22 24.83 8.60
CA PHE A 58 1.28 23.83 8.53
C PHE A 58 1.64 23.60 7.05
N GLN A 59 2.88 23.90 6.67
CA GLN A 59 3.40 23.64 5.34
C GLN A 59 4.31 22.42 5.39
N HIS A 60 3.92 21.34 4.72
CA HIS A 60 4.78 20.16 4.61
C HIS A 60 6.03 20.49 3.81
N THR A 61 7.19 20.31 4.43
CA THR A 61 8.50 20.52 3.84
C THR A 61 9.14 19.18 3.55
N GLY A 62 8.77 18.57 2.43
CA GLY A 62 9.41 17.34 1.97
C GLY A 62 8.56 16.61 0.93
N ASN A 63 8.83 16.85 -0.35
CA ASN A 63 8.39 15.91 -1.38
C ASN A 63 9.34 14.72 -1.34
N LEU A 64 8.79 13.54 -1.07
CA LEU A 64 9.55 12.29 -1.13
C LEU A 64 9.81 11.94 -2.60
N ASN A 65 10.97 11.32 -2.88
CA ASN A 65 11.37 11.01 -4.24
C ASN A 65 10.33 10.12 -4.93
N ALA A 66 9.95 10.45 -6.16
CA ALA A 66 9.05 9.62 -6.94
C ALA A 66 9.70 8.26 -7.29
N PRO A 67 8.89 7.20 -7.49
CA PRO A 67 9.38 5.92 -7.98
C PRO A 67 10.10 6.07 -9.34
N PRO A 68 11.10 5.22 -9.64
CA PRO A 68 11.76 5.22 -10.94
C PRO A 68 10.76 5.07 -12.10
N THR A 69 10.99 5.77 -13.21
CA THR A 69 10.14 5.73 -14.42
C THR A 69 9.91 4.31 -14.92
N LEU A 70 10.90 3.43 -14.78
CA LEU A 70 10.78 2.01 -15.09
C LEU A 70 9.56 1.37 -14.38
N LEU A 71 9.42 1.60 -13.08
CA LEU A 71 8.31 1.05 -12.29
C LEU A 71 6.99 1.74 -12.61
N LEU A 72 7.00 3.05 -12.87
CA LEU A 72 5.80 3.79 -13.28
C LEU A 72 5.26 3.31 -14.64
N ASN A 73 6.15 2.99 -15.58
CA ASN A 73 5.77 2.43 -16.88
C ASN A 73 5.16 1.02 -16.72
N SER A 74 5.80 0.14 -15.94
CA SER A 74 5.24 -1.17 -15.60
C SER A 74 3.88 -1.05 -14.91
N LEU A 75 3.71 -0.06 -14.03
CA LEU A 75 2.45 0.21 -13.33
C LEU A 75 1.34 0.62 -14.29
N THR A 76 1.64 1.43 -15.31
CA THR A 76 0.68 1.80 -16.37
C THR A 76 0.11 0.56 -17.07
N HIS A 77 0.94 -0.45 -17.35
CA HIS A 77 0.47 -1.71 -17.95
C HIS A 77 -0.45 -2.49 -17.00
N VAL A 78 -0.11 -2.57 -15.71
CA VAL A 78 -0.96 -3.24 -14.70
C VAL A 78 -2.30 -2.49 -14.55
N ARG A 79 -2.29 -1.15 -14.56
CA ARG A 79 -3.50 -0.32 -14.45
C ARG A 79 -4.43 -0.42 -15.66
N ALA A 80 -3.93 -0.82 -16.82
CA ALA A 80 -4.75 -1.08 -18.00
C ALA A 80 -5.54 -2.40 -17.89
N ILE A 81 -5.19 -3.28 -16.95
CA ILE A 81 -5.94 -4.51 -16.68
C ILE A 81 -7.25 -4.14 -15.96
N ASN A 82 -8.38 -4.65 -16.45
CA ASN A 82 -9.66 -4.48 -15.78
C ASN A 82 -9.60 -4.97 -14.31
N THR A 83 -10.22 -4.25 -13.39
CA THR A 83 -10.22 -4.53 -11.95
C THR A 83 -10.56 -5.98 -11.61
N LYS A 84 -11.57 -6.58 -12.26
CA LYS A 84 -11.95 -7.98 -12.00
C LYS A 84 -10.86 -8.96 -12.44
N ASN A 85 -10.26 -8.72 -13.61
CA ASN A 85 -9.20 -9.56 -14.14
C ASN A 85 -7.91 -9.43 -13.33
N LEU A 86 -7.58 -8.21 -12.87
CA LEU A 86 -6.45 -8.00 -11.97
C LEU A 86 -6.69 -8.72 -10.65
N GLY A 87 -7.85 -8.52 -10.02
CA GLY A 87 -8.23 -9.21 -8.77
C GLY A 87 -8.14 -10.73 -8.89
N ALA A 88 -8.71 -11.32 -9.94
CA ALA A 88 -8.63 -12.77 -10.17
C ALA A 88 -7.17 -13.26 -10.37
N ALA A 89 -6.34 -12.48 -11.08
CA ALA A 89 -4.93 -12.82 -11.29
C ALA A 89 -4.06 -12.66 -10.02
N LEU A 90 -4.50 -11.84 -9.06
CA LEU A 90 -3.91 -11.77 -7.72
C LEU A 90 -4.38 -12.95 -6.88
N GLU A 91 -5.67 -13.25 -6.91
CA GLU A 91 -6.25 -14.40 -6.18
C GLU A 91 -5.53 -15.69 -6.53
N GLU A 92 -5.31 -15.98 -7.82
CA GLU A 92 -4.56 -17.16 -8.26
C GLU A 92 -3.17 -17.26 -7.61
N LYS A 93 -2.48 -16.13 -7.40
CA LYS A 93 -1.16 -16.10 -6.75
C LYS A 93 -1.27 -16.26 -5.24
N ILE A 94 -2.32 -15.69 -4.64
CA ILE A 94 -2.61 -15.76 -3.20
C ILE A 94 -2.99 -17.19 -2.83
N SER A 95 -3.91 -17.83 -3.56
CA SER A 95 -4.35 -19.21 -3.29
C SER A 95 -3.19 -20.19 -3.24
N ARG A 96 -2.19 -20.06 -4.13
CA ARG A 96 -0.98 -20.89 -4.11
C ARG A 96 -0.17 -20.77 -2.81
N VAL A 97 -0.13 -19.58 -2.21
CA VAL A 97 0.55 -19.37 -0.92
C VAL A 97 -0.30 -19.93 0.21
N CYS A 98 -1.61 -19.70 0.17
CA CYS A 98 -2.56 -20.23 1.14
C CYS A 98 -2.62 -21.77 1.17
N GLU A 99 -2.47 -22.42 0.01
CA GLU A 99 -2.36 -23.88 -0.10
C GLU A 99 -1.10 -24.43 0.58
N MET A 100 -0.03 -23.63 0.65
CA MET A 100 1.23 -24.01 1.30
C MET A 100 1.26 -23.69 2.79
N ASP A 101 0.54 -22.65 3.22
CA ASP A 101 0.56 -22.13 4.58
C ASP A 101 -0.77 -21.41 4.91
N ASP A 102 -1.56 -22.05 5.75
CA ASP A 102 -2.91 -21.63 6.12
C ASP A 102 -2.97 -20.31 6.90
N ARG A 103 -1.85 -19.87 7.47
CA ARG A 103 -1.74 -18.56 8.15
C ARG A 103 -2.04 -17.40 7.22
N PHE A 104 -1.84 -17.58 5.91
CA PHE A 104 -2.13 -16.57 4.91
C PHE A 104 -3.56 -16.65 4.38
N ASN A 105 -4.40 -17.56 4.87
CA ASN A 105 -5.80 -17.60 4.48
C ASN A 105 -6.50 -16.29 4.79
N ARG A 106 -7.45 -15.93 3.92
CA ARG A 106 -8.27 -14.76 4.13
C ARG A 106 -9.10 -14.93 5.42
N PRO A 107 -9.09 -13.95 6.34
CA PRO A 107 -10.04 -13.91 7.44
C PRO A 107 -11.49 -13.91 6.92
N ARG A 108 -12.43 -14.30 7.77
CA ARG A 108 -13.84 -14.33 7.38
C ARG A 108 -14.33 -12.94 6.98
N GLN A 109 -15.25 -12.88 6.01
CA GLN A 109 -15.71 -11.61 5.45
C GLN A 109 -16.37 -10.70 6.49
N ASP A 110 -17.01 -11.26 7.51
CA ASP A 110 -17.62 -10.54 8.64
C ASP A 110 -16.60 -9.96 9.63
N GLU A 111 -15.31 -10.27 9.46
CA GLU A 111 -14.20 -9.63 10.18
C GLU A 111 -13.68 -8.38 9.46
N ASP A 112 -14.19 -8.05 8.26
CA ASP A 112 -13.95 -6.76 7.60
C ASP A 112 -14.92 -5.69 8.15
N ARG A 113 -14.58 -5.19 9.35
CA ARG A 113 -15.41 -4.25 10.11
C ARG A 113 -14.86 -2.82 10.03
N LEU A 114 -15.54 -1.96 9.27
CA LEU A 114 -15.29 -0.52 9.30
C LEU A 114 -16.30 0.15 10.23
N PHE A 115 -15.81 0.77 11.31
CA PHE A 115 -16.63 1.54 12.23
C PHE A 115 -16.67 3.02 11.85
N SER A 116 -17.73 3.72 12.27
CA SER A 116 -17.82 5.17 12.18
C SER A 116 -16.61 5.84 12.83
N ALA A 117 -16.07 6.89 12.21
CA ALA A 117 -14.91 7.62 12.71
C ALA A 117 -15.14 8.32 14.07
N SER A 118 -16.39 8.43 14.52
CA SER A 118 -16.76 8.97 15.82
C SER A 118 -16.85 7.92 16.93
N TYR A 119 -16.70 6.64 16.59
CA TYR A 119 -16.73 5.54 17.56
C TYR A 119 -15.28 5.13 17.84
N GLU A 120 -14.92 5.16 19.11
CA GLU A 120 -13.60 4.73 19.57
C GLU A 120 -13.71 3.35 20.19
N HIS A 121 -12.67 2.53 19.97
CA HIS A 121 -12.62 1.18 20.49
C HIS A 121 -12.56 1.22 22.03
N PRO A 122 -13.38 0.41 22.75
CA PRO A 122 -13.37 0.41 24.21
C PRO A 122 -11.99 0.04 24.76
N SER A 123 -11.39 0.94 25.56
CA SER A 123 -9.99 0.84 26.01
C SER A 123 -9.61 -0.42 26.80
N HIS A 124 -10.60 -1.17 27.31
CA HIS A 124 -10.42 -2.39 28.10
C HIS A 124 -10.55 -3.68 27.27
N GLU A 125 -11.00 -3.57 26.03
CA GLU A 125 -11.16 -4.72 25.13
C GLU A 125 -9.89 -4.94 24.30
N LYS A 126 -9.62 -6.19 23.92
CA LYS A 126 -8.46 -6.57 23.08
C LYS A 126 -8.82 -6.85 21.63
N SER A 127 -10.10 -7.08 21.35
CA SER A 127 -10.65 -7.37 20.02
C SER A 127 -11.93 -6.58 19.79
N CYS A 128 -12.45 -6.61 18.56
CA CYS A 128 -13.70 -5.95 18.20
C CYS A 128 -14.95 -6.84 18.42
N GLU A 129 -14.83 -7.96 19.14
CA GLU A 129 -15.95 -8.88 19.40
C GLU A 129 -17.09 -8.24 20.20
N ARG A 130 -16.76 -7.29 21.09
CA ARG A 130 -17.72 -6.57 21.93
C ARG A 130 -17.96 -5.13 21.48
N CYS A 131 -17.51 -4.79 20.27
CA CYS A 131 -17.79 -3.47 19.72
C CYS A 131 -19.27 -3.34 19.32
N ASP A 132 -19.82 -2.14 19.47
CA ASP A 132 -21.20 -1.84 19.09
C ASP A 132 -21.35 -1.94 17.57
N THR A 133 -22.00 -3.02 17.12
CA THR A 133 -22.23 -3.29 15.69
C THR A 133 -23.14 -2.27 15.03
N SER A 134 -23.94 -1.50 15.80
CA SER A 134 -24.73 -0.39 15.26
C SER A 134 -23.86 0.78 14.78
N LYS A 135 -22.58 0.81 15.15
CA LYS A 135 -21.59 1.80 14.70
C LYS A 135 -20.84 1.37 13.45
N LEU A 136 -21.12 0.19 12.90
CA LEU A 136 -20.55 -0.24 11.62
C LEU A 136 -21.06 0.66 10.48
N VAL A 137 -20.16 1.03 9.59
CA VAL A 137 -20.51 1.74 8.36
C VAL A 137 -21.17 0.76 7.39
N ASP A 138 -22.40 1.08 6.98
CA ASP A 138 -23.08 0.30 5.94
C ASP A 138 -22.37 0.48 4.60
N ARG A 139 -21.98 -0.64 3.98
CA ARG A 139 -21.23 -0.66 2.72
C ARG A 139 -21.86 -1.68 1.79
N LYS A 140 -22.03 -1.29 0.51
CA LYS A 140 -22.55 -2.19 -0.52
C LYS A 140 -21.69 -3.47 -0.59
N PRO A 141 -22.28 -4.67 -0.63
CA PRO A 141 -21.52 -5.90 -0.82
C PRO A 141 -20.72 -5.86 -2.14
N ARG A 142 -19.47 -6.35 -2.11
CA ARG A 142 -18.72 -6.59 -3.35
C ARG A 142 -19.22 -7.89 -3.99
N GLY A 143 -19.27 -7.92 -5.32
CA GLY A 143 -19.67 -9.11 -6.08
C GLY A 143 -18.59 -10.19 -6.19
N ASN A 144 -17.48 -10.05 -5.46
CA ASN A 144 -16.38 -11.00 -5.41
C ASN A 144 -15.55 -10.79 -4.13
N GLU A 145 -14.66 -11.74 -3.90
CA GLU A 145 -13.81 -11.80 -2.71
C GLU A 145 -12.34 -11.44 -2.99
N TYR A 146 -11.93 -11.26 -4.24
CA TYR A 146 -10.53 -10.95 -4.54
C TYR A 146 -10.15 -9.54 -4.06
N PRO A 147 -8.87 -9.28 -3.73
CA PRO A 147 -8.41 -7.96 -3.33
C PRO A 147 -8.49 -6.94 -4.47
N TYR A 148 -8.90 -5.72 -4.14
CA TYR A 148 -8.89 -4.60 -5.09
C TYR A 148 -7.58 -3.83 -4.96
N VAL A 149 -7.13 -3.23 -6.07
CA VAL A 149 -5.92 -2.39 -6.09
C VAL A 149 -6.30 -0.94 -6.25
N HIS A 150 -5.86 -0.12 -5.30
CA HIS A 150 -6.06 1.32 -5.26
C HIS A 150 -4.72 2.02 -5.48
N TYR A 151 -4.76 3.18 -6.15
CA TYR A 151 -3.55 3.93 -6.51
C TYR A 151 -3.68 5.37 -5.99
N GLY A 152 -2.73 5.81 -5.19
CA GLY A 152 -2.82 7.14 -4.60
C GLY A 152 -1.68 7.47 -3.65
N ILE A 153 -1.88 8.52 -2.85
CA ILE A 153 -0.89 9.00 -1.90
C ILE A 153 -0.89 8.09 -0.67
N ILE A 154 0.29 7.69 -0.24
CA ILE A 154 0.51 6.98 1.04
C ILE A 154 1.14 7.95 2.04
N ALA A 155 0.51 8.13 3.19
CA ALA A 155 1.03 8.91 4.31
C ALA A 155 1.97 8.05 5.15
N SER A 156 3.19 8.54 5.37
CA SER A 156 4.23 7.87 6.11
C SER A 156 4.63 8.67 7.35
N GLY A 157 4.83 7.99 8.48
CA GLY A 157 5.25 8.59 9.74
C GLY A 157 5.72 7.56 10.76
N ASP A 158 6.39 8.00 11.82
CA ASP A 158 7.00 7.09 12.79
C ASP A 158 6.00 6.60 13.86
N LYS A 159 4.82 7.22 13.95
CA LYS A 159 3.77 6.82 14.90
C LYS A 159 2.65 6.07 14.20
N VAL A 160 2.14 5.05 14.90
CA VAL A 160 0.93 4.35 14.46
C VAL A 160 -0.27 5.31 14.50
N MET A 161 -0.94 5.53 13.36
CA MET A 161 -2.24 6.19 13.32
C MET A 161 -3.31 5.27 13.94
N LYS A 162 -3.95 5.74 15.02
CA LYS A 162 -4.95 4.99 15.82
C LYS A 162 -6.24 5.77 16.09
N HIS A 163 -6.48 6.87 15.37
CA HIS A 163 -7.61 7.76 15.64
C HIS A 163 -8.31 8.12 14.32
N ALA A 164 -9.52 7.59 14.14
CA ALA A 164 -10.22 7.62 12.86
C ALA A 164 -10.52 9.06 12.39
N ALA A 165 -10.93 9.96 13.28
CA ALA A 165 -11.18 11.35 12.90
C ALA A 165 -9.90 12.08 12.45
N THR A 166 -8.74 11.77 13.05
CA THR A 166 -7.45 12.32 12.60
C THR A 166 -7.02 11.73 11.27
N ARG A 167 -7.20 10.41 11.09
CA ARG A 167 -6.99 9.72 9.80
C ARG A 167 -7.81 10.39 8.70
N ASP A 168 -9.10 10.62 8.90
CA ASP A 168 -9.99 11.22 7.88
C ASP A 168 -9.61 12.67 7.57
N LYS A 169 -9.25 13.44 8.61
CA LYS A 169 -8.76 14.81 8.43
C LYS A 169 -7.50 14.84 7.56
N ILE A 170 -6.50 14.04 7.88
CA ILE A 170 -5.25 13.96 7.11
C ILE A 170 -5.50 13.42 5.70
N GLY A 171 -6.34 12.38 5.57
CA GLY A 171 -6.74 11.83 4.28
C GLY A 171 -7.37 12.88 3.37
N LYS A 172 -8.24 13.74 3.92
CA LYS A 172 -8.85 14.85 3.18
C LYS A 172 -7.87 15.98 2.87
N GLU A 173 -7.07 16.41 3.84
CA GLU A 173 -6.14 17.54 3.69
C GLU A 173 -5.00 17.21 2.72
N MET A 174 -4.52 15.97 2.72
CA MET A 174 -3.34 15.56 1.95
C MET A 174 -3.65 14.61 0.79
N GLY A 175 -4.90 14.20 0.62
CA GLY A 175 -5.29 13.21 -0.38
C GLY A 175 -4.75 11.80 -0.11
N ALA A 176 -4.35 11.51 1.13
CA ALA A 176 -3.79 10.22 1.52
C ALA A 176 -4.88 9.15 1.62
N ILE A 177 -4.61 7.98 1.02
CA ILE A 177 -5.53 6.84 1.01
C ILE A 177 -5.02 5.64 1.85
N CYS A 178 -3.80 5.74 2.38
CA CYS A 178 -3.17 4.72 3.21
C CYS A 178 -2.17 5.36 4.18
N PHE A 179 -2.03 4.78 5.38
CA PHE A 179 -0.95 5.06 6.32
C PHE A 179 0.00 3.88 6.43
N GLU A 180 1.29 4.16 6.53
CA GLU A 180 2.34 3.20 6.83
C GLU A 180 3.46 3.86 7.65
N MET A 181 4.46 3.08 8.10
CA MET A 181 5.44 3.55 9.09
C MET A 181 6.91 3.47 8.66
N GLU A 182 7.21 3.09 7.42
CA GLU A 182 8.60 2.81 7.03
C GLU A 182 9.12 3.68 5.88
N ALA A 183 8.25 4.18 4.99
CA ALA A 183 8.71 4.86 3.77
C ALA A 183 9.44 6.17 4.05
N ALA A 184 8.99 6.99 5.01
CA ALA A 184 9.53 8.31 5.31
C ALA A 184 11.03 8.26 5.65
N GLY A 185 11.48 7.23 6.37
CA GLY A 185 12.89 7.07 6.73
C GLY A 185 13.80 6.64 5.58
N LEU A 186 13.25 6.05 4.50
CA LEU A 186 14.03 5.41 3.44
C LEU A 186 13.92 6.08 2.08
N ILE A 187 12.78 6.70 1.76
CA ILE A 187 12.50 7.17 0.40
C ILE A 187 13.27 8.47 0.02
N HIS A 188 13.79 9.20 1.02
CA HIS A 188 14.78 10.25 0.78
C HIS A 188 16.08 9.71 0.17
N ILE A 189 16.38 8.43 0.41
CA ILE A 189 17.61 7.75 -0.02
C ILE A 189 17.33 6.83 -1.21
N LEU A 190 16.15 6.21 -1.26
CA LEU A 190 15.77 5.18 -2.21
C LEU A 190 14.56 5.62 -3.04
N GLN A 191 14.73 5.79 -4.35
CA GLN A 191 13.58 5.88 -5.27
C GLN A 191 12.90 4.51 -5.31
N CYS A 192 11.77 4.36 -4.62
CA CYS A 192 11.03 3.11 -4.54
C CYS A 192 9.54 3.29 -4.83
N LEU A 193 8.90 2.23 -5.35
CA LEU A 193 7.45 2.13 -5.37
C LEU A 193 7.00 1.45 -4.08
N VAL A 194 6.05 2.05 -3.38
CA VAL A 194 5.49 1.52 -2.13
C VAL A 194 4.19 0.78 -2.42
N VAL A 195 4.08 -0.45 -1.93
CA VAL A 195 2.93 -1.35 -2.06
C VAL A 195 2.52 -1.81 -0.67
N ARG A 196 1.29 -1.53 -0.28
CA ARG A 196 0.75 -1.83 1.05
C ARG A 196 -0.50 -2.66 0.96
N GLY A 197 -0.47 -3.86 1.52
CA GLY A 197 -1.67 -4.62 1.80
C GLY A 197 -2.37 -4.04 3.01
N ILE A 198 -3.69 -3.91 2.95
CA ILE A 198 -4.45 -3.21 3.99
C ILE A 198 -4.81 -4.18 5.11
N CYS A 199 -4.24 -3.96 6.30
CA CYS A 199 -4.44 -4.83 7.47
C CYS A 199 -5.28 -4.20 8.59
N ASP A 200 -5.48 -2.88 8.57
CA ASP A 200 -6.36 -2.15 9.48
C ASP A 200 -6.90 -0.88 8.80
N TYR A 201 -7.74 -0.13 9.51
CA TYR A 201 -8.31 1.13 9.01
C TYR A 201 -7.66 2.37 9.62
N SER A 202 -6.42 2.28 10.14
CA SER A 202 -5.73 3.39 10.81
C SER A 202 -6.56 4.06 11.91
N ASP A 203 -7.31 3.25 12.66
CA ASP A 203 -8.16 3.70 13.75
C ASP A 203 -7.86 2.92 15.03
N SER A 204 -8.71 3.05 16.03
CA SER A 204 -8.59 2.37 17.31
C SER A 204 -8.97 0.87 17.24
N HIS A 205 -9.63 0.42 16.18
CA HIS A 205 -10.23 -0.92 16.04
C HIS A 205 -9.26 -1.94 15.44
N LYS A 206 -7.96 -1.81 15.72
CA LYS A 206 -6.92 -2.62 15.07
C LYS A 206 -6.99 -4.08 15.51
N SER A 207 -6.99 -4.99 14.52
CA SER A 207 -6.77 -6.42 14.71
C SER A 207 -5.48 -6.85 14.00
N LYS A 208 -4.80 -7.87 14.52
CA LYS A 208 -3.64 -8.48 13.87
C LYS A 208 -4.03 -9.58 12.87
N GLU A 209 -5.29 -10.02 12.88
CA GLU A 209 -5.77 -11.16 12.09
C GLU A 209 -5.62 -10.95 10.58
N TRP A 210 -5.72 -9.71 10.13
CA TRP A 210 -5.58 -9.36 8.71
C TRP A 210 -4.14 -9.19 8.24
N GLN A 211 -3.16 -9.10 9.14
CA GLN A 211 -1.76 -8.84 8.76
C GLN A 211 -1.15 -9.92 7.85
N PRO A 212 -1.34 -11.24 8.13
CA PRO A 212 -0.83 -12.27 7.23
C PRO A 212 -1.44 -12.18 5.83
N TYR A 213 -2.77 -12.12 5.72
CA TYR A 213 -3.46 -12.03 4.43
C TYR A 213 -3.06 -10.75 3.66
N ALA A 214 -3.05 -9.59 4.33
CA ALA A 214 -2.60 -8.34 3.73
C ALA A 214 -1.15 -8.40 3.23
N THR A 215 -0.27 -9.11 3.95
CA THR A 215 1.12 -9.30 3.50
C THR A 215 1.18 -10.06 2.18
N VAL A 216 0.42 -11.14 2.04
CA VAL A 216 0.41 -11.92 0.81
C VAL A 216 -0.29 -11.18 -0.34
N THR A 217 -1.33 -10.38 -0.08
CA THR A 217 -1.98 -9.58 -1.15
C THR A 217 -1.03 -8.53 -1.71
N ALA A 218 -0.27 -7.85 -0.85
CA ALA A 218 0.79 -6.91 -1.27
C ALA A 218 1.88 -7.61 -2.10
N ALA A 219 2.35 -8.77 -1.64
CA ALA A 219 3.36 -9.57 -2.34
C ALA A 219 2.86 -10.09 -3.69
N ALA A 220 1.60 -10.53 -3.77
CA ALA A 220 0.97 -10.97 -5.01
C ALA A 220 0.91 -9.83 -6.04
N PHE A 221 0.56 -8.61 -5.61
CA PHE A 221 0.61 -7.44 -6.48
C PHE A 221 2.02 -7.12 -6.92
N ALA A 222 3.00 -7.09 -6.01
CA ALA A 222 4.40 -6.84 -6.35
C ALA A 222 4.91 -7.85 -7.38
N LYS A 223 4.59 -9.14 -7.21
CA LYS A 223 4.90 -10.18 -8.20
C LYS A 223 4.23 -9.91 -9.55
N LYS A 224 2.96 -9.50 -9.54
CA LYS A 224 2.23 -9.16 -10.78
C LYS A 224 2.85 -7.97 -11.50
N LEU A 225 3.30 -6.95 -10.76
CA LEU A 225 4.01 -5.79 -11.33
C LEU A 225 5.33 -6.20 -12.00
N LEU A 226 6.10 -7.09 -11.35
CA LEU A 226 7.39 -7.56 -11.88
C LEU A 226 7.26 -8.31 -13.22
N GLU A 227 6.11 -8.91 -13.52
CA GLU A 227 5.83 -9.51 -14.84
C GLU A 227 5.91 -8.48 -15.99
N TYR A 228 5.71 -7.19 -15.69
CA TYR A 228 5.76 -6.08 -16.65
C TYR A 228 7.06 -5.28 -16.58
N VAL A 229 8.02 -5.68 -15.75
CA VAL A 229 9.34 -5.05 -15.72
C VAL A 229 10.21 -5.68 -16.81
N PRO A 230 10.74 -4.91 -17.77
CA PRO A 230 11.62 -5.43 -18.81
C PRO A 230 12.81 -6.19 -18.21
N ARG A 231 13.08 -7.38 -18.75
CA ARG A 231 14.25 -8.18 -18.39
C ARG A 231 15.51 -7.48 -18.89
N LEU A 232 16.63 -7.71 -18.20
CA LEU A 232 17.94 -7.34 -18.73
C LEU A 232 18.31 -8.35 -19.81
N ASP A 233 17.82 -8.16 -21.02
CA ASP A 233 18.23 -8.99 -22.15
C ASP A 233 19.63 -8.55 -22.61
N GLY A 234 20.66 -9.25 -22.14
CA GLY A 234 21.85 -9.61 -22.93
C GLY A 234 22.71 -8.52 -23.57
N LEU A 235 22.94 -7.36 -22.95
CA LEU A 235 23.91 -6.36 -23.44
C LEU A 235 25.41 -6.80 -23.35
N HIS A 236 25.71 -8.07 -23.06
CA HIS A 236 27.09 -8.60 -22.97
C HIS A 236 27.31 -9.94 -23.69
N ARG A 237 26.69 -10.19 -24.85
CA ARG A 237 27.03 -11.36 -25.67
C ARG A 237 27.29 -11.06 -27.15
N HIS A 238 27.99 -9.98 -27.48
CA HIS A 238 28.68 -9.86 -28.78
C HIS A 238 29.78 -8.80 -28.69
N GLN A 239 30.95 -9.15 -28.14
CA GLN A 239 32.22 -8.46 -28.42
C GLN A 239 33.45 -9.22 -27.92
N HIS A 240 33.52 -10.54 -28.15
CA HIS A 240 34.81 -11.26 -28.12
C HIS A 240 34.76 -12.43 -29.11
N ALA A 241 34.69 -12.10 -30.40
CA ALA A 241 35.10 -13.00 -31.46
C ALA A 241 35.59 -12.10 -32.60
N HIS A 242 36.90 -11.88 -32.64
CA HIS A 242 37.75 -11.64 -33.81
C HIS A 242 38.98 -10.85 -33.39
N GLY A 243 40.15 -11.48 -33.50
CA GLY A 243 41.42 -10.76 -33.46
C GLY A 243 42.58 -11.57 -32.88
N TYR A 244 42.94 -12.69 -33.51
CA TYR A 244 44.35 -13.06 -33.67
C TYR A 244 44.48 -13.76 -35.02
N GLY A 245 45.02 -13.02 -35.99
CA GLY A 245 45.85 -13.57 -37.05
C GLY A 245 47.30 -13.63 -36.59
#